data_AF-A0A429B4T6-F1
#
_entry.id   AF-A0A429B4T6-F1
#
_cell.length_a   1.000
_cell.length_b   1.000
_cell.length_c   1.000
_cell.angle_alpha   90.00
_cell.angle_beta   90.00
_cell.angle_gamma   90.00
#
_symmetry.space_group_name_H-M   'P 1'
#
loop_
_entity.id
_entity.type
_entity.pdbx_description
1 polymer ?
#
loop_
_entity_poly.entity_id
_entity_poly.type
_entity_poly.pdbx_seq_one_letter_code
_entity_poly.pdbx_strand_id
1 'polypeptide(L)'
;MLTEALQRLADSRGGVIGVEPGLVIDPDESWTAAAELVREPYTLLEGLIAQTAGRWNAPRHVGAALFWKTFGYWHTLPMALGWALDGRIPVMRLADTYFKVSDAGVTIAAARVSWGTGVEPIREVLAEAQQPLVRTIGALAKVGERTLWGSTAEAFAHPLVSIVEGDYMALLAEIGRPVDGLVEPADDGYFRRTCCLWITLPDVEACGSCCVLRPQRQARP
;
A
#
# COMPACT_ATOMS: atom_id res chain seq x y z
N MET A 1 -10.63 13.95 -12.99
CA MET A 1 -9.47 13.08 -13.29
C MET A 1 -9.26 11.99 -12.24
N LEU A 2 -8.71 12.30 -11.05
CA LEU A 2 -8.41 11.25 -10.06
C LEU A 2 -9.64 10.52 -9.51
N THR A 3 -10.62 11.25 -8.97
CA THR A 3 -11.83 10.64 -8.38
C THR A 3 -12.63 9.86 -9.41
N GLU A 4 -12.67 10.33 -10.65
CA GLU A 4 -13.24 9.59 -11.79
C GLU A 4 -12.45 8.31 -12.12
N ALA A 5 -11.12 8.34 -12.04
CA ALA A 5 -10.30 7.14 -12.22
C ALA A 5 -10.54 6.12 -11.10
N LEU A 6 -10.64 6.58 -9.85
CA LEU A 6 -11.01 5.73 -8.71
C LEU A 6 -12.42 5.16 -8.85
N GLN A 7 -13.38 5.96 -9.34
CA GLN A 7 -14.74 5.50 -9.59
C GLN A 7 -14.78 4.44 -10.69
N ARG A 8 -14.10 4.66 -11.82
CA ARG A 8 -13.98 3.65 -12.88
C ARG A 8 -13.33 2.35 -12.37
N LEU A 9 -12.31 2.47 -11.52
CA LEU A 9 -11.69 1.31 -10.90
C LEU A 9 -12.68 0.55 -10.00
N ALA A 10 -13.45 1.27 -9.18
CA ALA A 10 -14.49 0.68 -8.35
C ALA A 10 -15.55 -0.05 -9.20
N ASP A 11 -16.05 0.60 -10.25
CA ASP A 11 -17.05 0.02 -11.16
C ASP A 11 -16.54 -1.26 -11.84
N SER A 12 -15.27 -1.24 -12.30
CA SER A 12 -14.62 -2.40 -12.92
C SER A 12 -14.45 -3.61 -11.99
N ARG A 13 -14.51 -3.38 -10.67
CA ARG A 13 -14.38 -4.39 -9.61
C ARG A 13 -15.70 -4.70 -8.93
N GLY A 14 -16.83 -4.36 -9.55
CA GLY A 14 -18.17 -4.61 -8.98
C GLY A 14 -18.41 -3.85 -7.68
N GLY A 15 -17.80 -2.67 -7.53
CA GLY A 15 -17.89 -1.82 -6.34
C GLY A 15 -16.87 -2.17 -5.24
N VAL A 16 -16.08 -3.24 -5.39
CA VAL A 16 -15.09 -3.63 -4.38
C VAL A 16 -13.78 -2.88 -4.59
N ILE A 17 -13.62 -1.78 -3.85
CA ILE A 17 -12.41 -0.96 -3.78
C ILE A 17 -12.08 -0.66 -2.31
N GLY A 18 -10.79 -0.66 -1.97
CA GLY A 18 -10.34 -0.39 -0.60
C GLY A 18 -9.98 1.07 -0.34
N VAL A 19 -10.39 1.98 -1.21
CA VAL A 19 -10.35 3.41 -0.97
C VAL A 19 -11.65 4.04 -1.46
N GLU A 20 -12.26 4.93 -0.68
CA GLU A 20 -13.46 5.64 -1.11
C GLU A 20 -13.13 6.49 -2.35
N PRO A 21 -13.87 6.35 -3.48
CA PRO A 21 -13.54 7.07 -4.71
C PRO A 21 -13.54 8.60 -4.55
N GLY A 22 -14.38 9.13 -3.67
CA GLY A 22 -14.42 10.55 -3.31
C GLY A 22 -13.29 11.00 -2.39
N LEU A 23 -12.54 10.07 -1.81
CA LEU A 23 -11.49 10.23 -0.78
C LEU A 23 -11.94 10.84 0.55
N VAL A 24 -12.87 11.80 0.52
CA VAL A 24 -13.36 12.54 1.68
C VAL A 24 -14.69 11.95 2.16
N ILE A 25 -14.81 11.73 3.47
CA ILE A 25 -16.03 11.29 4.15
C ILE A 25 -16.32 12.18 5.37
N ASP A 26 -17.56 12.15 5.84
CA ASP A 26 -17.91 12.52 7.22
C ASP A 26 -18.01 11.22 8.03
N PRO A 27 -17.01 10.86 8.84
CA PRO A 27 -16.94 9.54 9.46
C PRO A 27 -18.03 9.35 10.52
N ASP A 28 -18.84 8.32 10.34
CA ASP A 28 -19.77 7.82 11.37
C ASP A 28 -19.12 6.72 12.23
N GLU A 29 -19.94 6.06 13.07
CA GLU A 29 -19.50 4.98 13.97
C GLU A 29 -18.95 3.73 13.26
N SER A 30 -19.16 3.58 11.95
CA SER A 30 -18.63 2.46 11.16
C SER A 30 -17.16 2.64 10.78
N TRP A 31 -16.61 3.85 10.94
CA TRP A 31 -15.24 4.20 10.61
C TRP A 31 -14.36 4.30 11.84
N THR A 32 -13.16 3.75 11.75
CA THR A 32 -12.13 3.83 12.80
C THR A 32 -11.00 4.74 12.35
N ALA A 33 -10.58 5.69 13.19
CA ALA A 33 -9.44 6.54 12.88
C ALA A 33 -8.15 5.71 12.75
N ALA A 34 -7.36 5.92 11.70
CA ALA A 34 -6.13 5.16 11.47
C ALA A 34 -5.06 5.44 12.54
N ALA A 35 -5.08 6.61 13.18
CA ALA A 35 -4.24 6.94 14.31
C ALA A 35 -4.41 5.98 15.52
N GLU A 36 -5.55 5.28 15.63
CA GLU A 36 -5.78 4.24 16.65
C GLU A 36 -4.83 3.05 16.48
N LEU A 37 -4.39 2.75 15.26
CA LEU A 37 -3.52 1.61 14.96
C LEU A 37 -2.12 1.73 15.58
N VAL A 38 -1.69 2.95 15.86
CA VAL A 38 -0.38 3.26 16.47
C VAL A 38 -0.52 3.67 17.93
N ARG A 39 -1.71 3.53 18.52
CA ARG A 39 -1.92 3.83 19.94
C ARG A 39 -1.57 2.61 20.79
N GLU A 40 -0.66 2.79 21.75
CA GLU A 40 -0.38 1.77 22.75
C GLU A 40 -1.64 1.42 23.56
N PRO A 41 -1.89 0.12 23.86
CA PRO A 41 -0.97 -1.02 23.69
C PRO A 41 -1.07 -1.74 22.32
N TYR A 42 -1.47 -1.03 21.25
CA TYR A 42 -1.59 -1.51 19.87
C TYR A 42 -2.63 -2.61 19.64
N THR A 43 -3.56 -2.79 20.57
CA THR A 43 -4.57 -3.87 20.56
C THR A 43 -5.36 -3.94 19.25
N LEU A 44 -5.76 -2.79 18.70
CA LEU A 44 -6.50 -2.75 17.44
C LEU A 44 -5.68 -3.31 16.28
N LEU A 45 -4.43 -2.87 16.14
CA LEU A 45 -3.52 -3.34 15.10
C LEU A 45 -3.21 -4.83 15.26
N GLU A 46 -2.97 -5.29 16.50
CA GLU A 46 -2.76 -6.71 16.78
C GLU A 46 -3.95 -7.58 16.39
N GLY A 47 -5.17 -7.09 16.64
CA GLY A 47 -6.42 -7.73 16.26
C GLY A 47 -6.57 -7.85 14.74
N LEU A 48 -6.28 -6.79 13.99
CA LEU A 48 -6.31 -6.80 12.52
C LEU A 48 -5.26 -7.74 11.90
N ILE A 49 -4.05 -7.79 12.49
CA ILE A 49 -3.01 -8.74 12.10
C ILE A 49 -3.49 -10.18 12.35
N ALA A 50 -4.08 -10.45 13.51
CA ALA A 50 -4.60 -11.78 13.85
C ALA A 50 -5.77 -12.18 12.93
N GLN A 51 -6.69 -11.27 12.64
CA GLN A 51 -7.79 -11.49 11.72
C GLN A 51 -7.28 -11.79 10.30
N THR A 52 -6.29 -11.03 9.83
CA THR A 52 -5.68 -11.25 8.51
C THR A 52 -4.95 -12.59 8.45
N ALA A 53 -4.19 -12.95 9.50
CA ALA A 53 -3.55 -14.26 9.61
C ALA A 53 -4.58 -15.39 9.58
N GLY A 54 -5.69 -15.26 10.33
CA GLY A 54 -6.77 -16.23 10.34
C GLY A 54 -7.45 -16.40 8.98
N ARG A 55 -7.75 -15.29 8.28
CA ARG A 55 -8.35 -15.30 6.94
C ARG A 55 -7.56 -16.12 5.93
N TRP A 56 -6.22 -16.08 6.04
CA TRP A 56 -5.31 -16.75 5.10
C TRP A 56 -4.70 -18.04 5.65
N ASN A 57 -5.13 -18.51 6.83
CA ASN A 57 -4.52 -19.64 7.54
C ASN A 57 -2.98 -19.53 7.61
N ALA A 58 -2.49 -18.34 7.97
CA ALA A 58 -1.10 -17.96 7.85
C ALA A 58 -0.44 -17.73 9.22
N PRO A 59 0.90 -17.90 9.34
CA PRO A 59 1.64 -17.44 10.51
C PRO A 59 1.44 -15.93 10.74
N ARG A 60 1.53 -15.50 12.01
CA ARG A 60 1.30 -14.09 12.41
C ARG A 60 2.10 -13.06 11.59
N HIS A 61 3.37 -13.34 11.32
CA HIS A 61 4.24 -12.44 10.55
C HIS A 61 3.83 -12.34 9.07
N VAL A 62 3.28 -13.40 8.48
CA VAL A 62 2.70 -13.38 7.13
C VAL A 62 1.41 -12.57 7.14
N GLY A 63 0.51 -12.81 8.10
CA GLY A 63 -0.71 -12.02 8.27
C GLY A 63 -0.44 -10.52 8.44
N ALA A 64 0.62 -10.17 9.18
CA ALA A 64 1.07 -8.79 9.33
C ALA A 64 1.56 -8.17 8.01
N ALA A 65 2.36 -8.89 7.24
CA ALA A 65 2.83 -8.43 5.93
C ALA A 65 1.67 -8.27 4.92
N LEU A 66 0.69 -9.17 4.95
CA LEU A 66 -0.50 -9.11 4.10
C LEU A 66 -1.45 -7.97 4.50
N PHE A 67 -1.65 -7.75 5.80
CA PHE A 67 -2.40 -6.59 6.29
C PHE A 67 -1.77 -5.30 5.77
N TRP A 68 -0.44 -5.16 5.93
CA TRP A 68 0.27 -4.00 5.42
C TRP A 68 0.19 -3.87 3.90
N LYS A 69 0.29 -4.99 3.16
CA LYS A 69 0.14 -4.99 1.70
C LYS A 69 -1.20 -4.37 1.29
N THR A 70 -2.29 -4.71 1.99
CA THR A 70 -3.61 -4.15 1.69
C THR A 70 -3.75 -2.70 2.15
N PHE A 71 -3.47 -2.40 3.41
CA PHE A 71 -3.62 -1.04 3.96
C PHE A 71 -2.70 -0.05 3.22
N GLY A 72 -1.43 -0.39 3.09
CA GLY A 72 -0.42 0.42 2.41
C GLY A 72 -0.74 0.60 0.93
N TYR A 73 -1.30 -0.41 0.25
CA TYR A 73 -1.74 -0.27 -1.14
C TYR A 73 -2.83 0.79 -1.28
N TRP A 74 -3.92 0.67 -0.51
CA TRP A 74 -5.05 1.59 -0.65
C TRP A 74 -4.74 3.02 -0.19
N HIS A 75 -3.86 3.18 0.80
CA HIS A 75 -3.36 4.49 1.20
C HIS A 75 -2.44 5.12 0.14
N THR A 76 -1.71 4.32 -0.62
CA THR A 76 -0.72 4.80 -1.61
C THR A 76 -1.32 5.05 -2.98
N LEU A 77 -2.31 4.24 -3.38
CA LEU A 77 -2.93 4.27 -4.70
C LEU A 77 -3.37 5.68 -5.16
N PRO A 78 -4.08 6.50 -4.35
CA PRO A 78 -4.48 7.84 -4.78
C PRO A 78 -3.29 8.76 -5.07
N MET A 79 -2.17 8.61 -4.36
CA MET A 79 -0.97 9.42 -4.58
C MET A 79 -0.31 9.07 -5.92
N ALA A 80 -0.18 7.77 -6.22
CA ALA A 80 0.39 7.30 -7.49
C ALA A 80 -0.44 7.76 -8.68
N LEU A 81 -1.77 7.62 -8.60
CA LEU A 81 -2.68 8.07 -9.64
C LEU A 81 -2.69 9.60 -9.78
N GLY A 82 -2.69 10.34 -8.67
CA GLY A 82 -2.63 11.81 -8.69
C GLY A 82 -1.34 12.34 -9.34
N TRP A 83 -0.20 11.69 -9.07
CA TRP A 83 1.07 12.01 -9.72
C TRP A 83 1.03 11.82 -11.24
N ALA A 84 0.50 10.68 -11.72
CA ALA A 84 0.50 10.36 -13.15
C ALA A 84 -0.58 11.08 -13.97
N LEU A 85 -1.72 11.42 -13.38
CA LEU A 85 -2.85 11.99 -14.13
C LEU A 85 -2.68 13.47 -14.41
N ASP A 86 -2.63 14.30 -13.38
CA ASP A 86 -2.56 15.76 -13.50
C ASP A 86 -1.51 16.39 -12.57
N GLY A 87 -0.66 15.57 -11.95
CA GLY A 87 0.39 15.99 -11.03
C GLY A 87 -0.14 16.50 -9.68
N ARG A 88 -1.45 16.41 -9.42
CA ARG A 88 -2.06 16.82 -8.14
C ARG A 88 -2.18 15.62 -7.22
N ILE A 89 -1.37 15.63 -6.17
CA ILE A 89 -1.23 14.50 -5.25
C ILE A 89 -2.15 14.70 -4.05
N PRO A 90 -3.15 13.83 -3.85
CA PRO A 90 -3.94 13.83 -2.61
C PRO A 90 -3.13 13.24 -1.46
N VAL A 91 -3.16 13.90 -0.31
CA VAL A 91 -2.52 13.45 0.91
C VAL A 91 -3.56 13.29 2.01
N MET A 92 -3.71 12.05 2.46
CA MET A 92 -4.46 11.65 3.65
C MET A 92 -3.47 11.49 4.79
N ARG A 93 -3.40 12.48 5.70
CA ARG A 93 -2.53 12.43 6.89
C ARG A 93 -3.08 11.41 7.88
N LEU A 94 -2.23 10.80 8.71
CA LEU A 94 -2.67 9.75 9.63
C LEU A 94 -3.82 10.19 10.55
N ALA A 95 -3.76 11.44 11.00
CA ALA A 95 -4.78 12.04 11.86
C ALA A 95 -6.14 12.26 11.16
N ASP A 96 -6.14 12.41 9.83
CA ASP A 96 -7.35 12.61 9.04
C ASP A 96 -7.83 11.30 8.39
N THR A 97 -7.00 10.25 8.33
CA THR A 97 -7.30 8.97 7.70
C THR A 97 -8.18 8.08 8.59
N TYR A 98 -9.21 7.48 8.00
CA TYR A 98 -10.10 6.51 8.61
C TYR A 98 -10.12 5.22 7.79
N PHE A 99 -10.40 4.10 8.46
CA PHE A 99 -10.57 2.82 7.81
C PHE A 99 -11.72 2.01 8.40
N LYS A 100 -12.18 1.02 7.63
CA LYS A 100 -13.07 -0.06 8.08
C LYS A 100 -12.64 -1.38 7.45
N VAL A 101 -12.94 -2.50 8.10
CA VAL A 101 -12.78 -3.83 7.48
C VAL A 101 -13.83 -3.98 6.37
N SER A 102 -13.42 -4.51 5.23
CA SER A 102 -14.29 -4.68 4.06
C SER A 102 -13.86 -5.88 3.21
N ASP A 103 -14.59 -6.16 2.14
CA ASP A 103 -14.25 -7.22 1.20
C ASP A 103 -12.92 -6.96 0.48
N ALA A 104 -12.51 -5.70 0.35
CA ALA A 104 -11.19 -5.28 -0.12
C ALA A 104 -10.07 -5.50 0.93
N GLY A 105 -10.39 -6.12 2.06
CA GLY A 105 -9.56 -6.28 3.26
C GLY A 105 -9.75 -5.11 4.20
N VAL A 106 -9.42 -3.90 3.74
CA VAL A 106 -9.83 -2.64 4.37
C VAL A 106 -10.29 -1.65 3.32
N THR A 107 -11.23 -0.79 3.68
CA THR A 107 -11.54 0.42 2.93
C THR A 107 -11.04 1.63 3.71
N ILE A 108 -10.35 2.54 3.03
CA ILE A 108 -9.73 3.75 3.60
C ILE A 108 -10.38 5.00 3.00
N ALA A 109 -10.52 6.04 3.81
CA ALA A 109 -10.90 7.38 3.40
C ALA A 109 -10.25 8.40 4.35
N ALA A 110 -10.55 9.68 4.16
CA ALA A 110 -10.14 10.71 5.10
C ALA A 110 -11.28 11.67 5.44
N ALA A 111 -11.27 12.22 6.65
CA ALA A 111 -12.11 13.38 6.99
C ALA A 111 -11.64 14.64 6.26
N ARG A 112 -10.35 14.70 5.91
CA ARG A 112 -9.75 15.79 5.13
C ARG A 112 -8.64 15.26 4.22
N VAL A 113 -8.61 15.76 2.99
CA VAL A 113 -7.53 15.54 2.03
C VAL A 113 -6.85 16.86 1.75
N SER A 114 -5.52 16.89 1.90
CA SER A 114 -4.69 17.99 1.41
C SER A 114 -4.15 17.67 0.02
N TRP A 115 -3.81 18.69 -0.77
CA TRP A 115 -3.35 18.51 -2.14
C TRP A 115 -2.02 19.23 -2.34
N GLY A 116 -1.09 18.57 -3.02
CA GLY A 116 0.19 19.16 -3.40
C GLY A 116 0.63 18.75 -4.80
N THR A 117 1.82 19.19 -5.20
CA THR A 117 2.43 18.90 -6.50
C THR A 117 3.88 18.48 -6.30
N GLY A 118 4.41 17.64 -7.20
CA GLY A 118 5.72 17.02 -7.02
C GLY A 118 5.72 15.99 -5.89
N VAL A 119 6.87 15.40 -5.58
CA VAL A 119 6.98 14.24 -4.66
C VAL A 119 7.06 14.58 -3.17
N GLU A 120 7.24 15.85 -2.79
CA GLU A 120 7.39 16.22 -1.38
C GLU A 120 6.18 15.84 -0.51
N PRO A 121 4.91 16.08 -0.93
CA PRO A 121 3.75 15.63 -0.17
C PRO A 121 3.71 14.11 0.05
N ILE A 122 4.25 13.33 -0.91
CA ILE A 122 4.40 11.87 -0.76
C ILE A 122 5.44 11.57 0.33
N ARG A 123 6.63 12.18 0.25
CA ARG A 123 7.70 11.97 1.22
C ARG A 123 7.23 12.27 2.65
N GLU A 124 6.54 13.40 2.82
CA GLU A 124 5.97 13.80 4.11
C GLU A 124 4.99 12.77 4.66
N VAL A 125 4.02 12.31 3.85
CA VAL A 125 3.00 11.37 4.36
C VAL A 125 3.53 9.95 4.54
N LEU A 126 4.54 9.52 3.78
CA LEU A 126 5.23 8.27 4.05
C LEU A 126 5.93 8.31 5.43
N ALA A 127 6.55 9.43 5.78
CA ALA A 127 7.18 9.62 7.08
C ALA A 127 6.18 9.80 8.23
N GLU A 128 5.10 10.57 8.02
CA GLU A 128 4.11 10.88 9.05
C GLU A 128 3.12 9.75 9.29
N ALA A 129 2.60 9.12 8.22
CA ALA A 129 1.52 8.13 8.33
C ALA A 129 2.00 6.69 8.21
N GLN A 130 2.81 6.38 7.19
CA GLN A 130 3.18 4.99 6.94
C GLN A 130 4.33 4.49 7.83
N GLN A 131 5.33 5.32 8.11
CA GLN A 131 6.49 4.90 8.89
C GLN A 131 6.15 4.45 10.32
N PRO A 132 5.28 5.13 11.09
CA PRO A 132 4.86 4.64 12.40
C PRO A 132 4.21 3.26 12.32
N LEU A 133 3.31 3.04 11.35
CA LEU A 133 2.66 1.75 11.14
C LEU A 133 3.67 0.66 10.76
N VAL A 134 4.59 0.94 9.83
CA VAL A 134 5.64 0.00 9.42
C VAL A 134 6.51 -0.42 10.61
N ARG A 135 6.92 0.53 11.44
CA ARG A 135 7.73 0.26 12.64
C ARG A 135 6.95 -0.58 13.66
N THR A 136 5.71 -0.21 13.94
CA THR A 136 4.87 -0.91 14.92
C THR A 136 4.56 -2.33 14.44
N ILE A 137 4.19 -2.53 13.18
CA ILE A 137 3.97 -3.85 12.58
C ILE A 137 5.24 -4.69 12.66
N GLY A 138 6.39 -4.11 12.29
CA GLY A 138 7.68 -4.78 12.37
C GLY A 138 8.04 -5.22 13.79
N ALA A 139 7.79 -4.36 14.78
CA ALA A 139 8.05 -4.67 16.19
C ALA A 139 7.13 -5.77 16.74
N LEU A 140 5.83 -5.70 16.46
CA LEU A 140 4.80 -6.62 16.95
C LEU A 140 4.89 -8.02 16.30
N ALA A 141 5.15 -8.08 15.00
CA ALA A 141 5.07 -9.32 14.24
C ALA A 141 6.43 -9.85 13.77
N LYS A 142 7.53 -9.17 14.09
CA LYS A 142 8.91 -9.51 13.68
C LYS A 142 9.09 -9.60 12.16
N VAL A 143 8.42 -8.72 11.43
CA VAL A 143 8.59 -8.56 9.97
C VAL A 143 9.62 -7.47 9.71
N GLY A 144 10.58 -7.71 8.83
CA GLY A 144 11.58 -6.69 8.48
C GLY A 144 10.95 -5.48 7.78
N GLU A 145 11.32 -4.26 8.18
CA GLU A 145 10.77 -3.03 7.58
C GLU A 145 10.99 -2.96 6.07
N ARG A 146 12.13 -3.45 5.57
CA ARG A 146 12.42 -3.51 4.12
C ARG A 146 11.36 -4.31 3.35
N THR A 147 10.84 -5.39 3.95
CA THR A 147 9.76 -6.19 3.36
C THR A 147 8.46 -5.38 3.27
N LEU A 148 8.12 -4.65 4.33
CA LEU A 148 6.92 -3.81 4.40
C LEU A 148 7.01 -2.63 3.41
N TRP A 149 8.13 -1.92 3.39
CA TRP A 149 8.38 -0.86 2.41
C TRP A 149 8.40 -1.36 0.98
N GLY A 150 8.79 -2.62 0.74
CA GLY A 150 8.68 -3.23 -0.57
C GLY A 150 7.24 -3.34 -1.06
N SER A 151 6.27 -3.50 -0.15
CA SER A 151 4.84 -3.50 -0.51
C SER A 151 4.36 -2.10 -0.84
N THR A 152 4.85 -1.08 -0.12
CA THR A 152 4.59 0.33 -0.46
C THR A 152 5.20 0.71 -1.81
N ALA A 153 6.43 0.28 -2.12
CA ALA A 153 7.05 0.55 -3.41
C ALA A 153 6.27 -0.10 -4.57
N GLU A 154 5.81 -1.35 -4.38
CA GLU A 154 4.88 -1.99 -5.32
C GLU A 154 3.56 -1.21 -5.44
N ALA A 155 3.04 -0.62 -4.36
CA ALA A 155 1.82 0.15 -4.41
C ALA A 155 1.93 1.46 -5.22
N PHE A 156 3.13 1.98 -5.45
CA PHE A 156 3.37 3.02 -6.44
C PHE A 156 3.53 2.45 -7.86
N ALA A 157 4.24 1.34 -8.02
CA ALA A 157 4.51 0.77 -9.34
C ALA A 157 3.27 0.16 -9.98
N HIS A 158 2.47 -0.60 -9.23
CA HIS A 158 1.33 -1.34 -9.77
C HIS A 158 0.34 -0.45 -10.53
N PRO A 159 -0.17 0.66 -9.95
CA PRO A 159 -1.18 1.49 -10.62
C PRO A 159 -0.66 2.14 -11.90
N LEU A 160 0.65 2.42 -11.96
CA LEU A 160 1.32 3.06 -13.10
C LEU A 160 1.65 2.10 -14.24
N VAL A 161 1.39 0.81 -14.03
CA VAL A 161 1.48 -0.23 -15.05
C VAL A 161 0.09 -0.76 -15.41
N SER A 162 -0.81 -0.92 -14.44
CA SER A 162 -2.08 -1.64 -14.62
C SER A 162 -3.32 -0.75 -14.75
N ILE A 163 -3.24 0.53 -14.41
CA ILE A 163 -4.42 1.44 -14.39
C ILE A 163 -4.19 2.65 -15.28
N VAL A 164 -3.05 3.32 -15.12
CA VAL A 164 -2.62 4.46 -15.94
C VAL A 164 -1.18 4.23 -16.35
N GLU A 165 -0.77 4.69 -17.52
CA GLU A 165 0.64 4.62 -17.92
C GLU A 165 1.43 5.72 -17.19
N GLY A 166 2.49 5.33 -16.47
CA GLY A 166 3.38 6.28 -15.81
C GLY A 166 4.77 5.69 -15.51
N ASP A 167 5.78 6.56 -15.49
CA ASP A 167 7.15 6.16 -15.17
C ASP A 167 7.34 5.96 -13.66
N TYR A 168 6.98 4.76 -13.19
CA TYR A 168 7.11 4.40 -11.78
C TYR A 168 8.57 4.36 -11.31
N MET A 169 9.54 4.15 -12.19
CA MET A 169 10.95 4.16 -11.83
C MET A 169 11.42 5.59 -11.55
N ALA A 170 11.02 6.55 -12.39
CA ALA A 170 11.25 7.96 -12.12
C ALA A 170 10.56 8.41 -10.83
N LEU A 171 9.28 8.08 -10.64
CA LEU A 171 8.55 8.42 -9.41
C LEU A 171 9.25 7.88 -8.16
N LEU A 172 9.62 6.60 -8.14
CA LEU A 172 10.27 6.00 -6.97
C LEU A 172 11.66 6.58 -6.70
N ALA A 173 12.44 6.87 -7.74
CA ALA A 173 13.73 7.56 -7.61
C ALA A 173 13.57 8.98 -7.05
N GLU A 174 12.56 9.72 -7.54
CA GLU A 174 12.22 11.06 -7.04
C GLU A 174 11.69 11.04 -5.61
N ILE A 175 10.91 10.03 -5.18
CA ILE A 175 10.51 9.86 -3.78
C ILE A 175 11.72 9.49 -2.90
N GLY A 176 12.65 8.68 -3.42
CA GLY A 176 13.82 8.23 -2.68
C GLY A 176 13.50 7.19 -1.60
N ARG A 177 14.38 7.07 -0.61
CA ARG A 177 14.21 6.13 0.51
C ARG A 177 12.96 6.50 1.34
N PRO A 178 12.21 5.51 1.86
CA PRO A 178 12.57 4.09 1.94
C PRO A 178 12.12 3.22 0.77
N VAL A 179 11.42 3.78 -0.24
CA VAL A 179 10.78 3.00 -1.32
C VAL A 179 11.66 2.82 -2.56
N ASP A 180 12.61 3.74 -2.80
CA ASP A 180 13.57 3.64 -3.89
C ASP A 180 14.42 2.35 -3.82
N GLY A 181 14.69 1.77 -4.99
CA GLY A 181 15.47 0.54 -5.15
C GLY A 181 14.82 -0.72 -4.56
N LEU A 182 13.51 -0.71 -4.30
CA LEU A 182 12.74 -1.88 -3.84
C LEU A 182 11.96 -2.60 -4.94
N VAL A 183 11.88 -2.01 -6.13
CA VAL A 183 11.38 -2.64 -7.35
C VAL A 183 12.42 -2.46 -8.46
N GLU A 184 12.28 -3.23 -9.54
CA GLU A 184 13.09 -3.08 -10.74
C GLU A 184 12.27 -3.42 -11.99
N PRO A 185 12.61 -2.82 -13.15
CA PRO A 185 11.89 -3.08 -14.39
C PRO A 185 12.07 -4.50 -14.90
N ALA A 186 11.02 -4.99 -15.54
CA ALA A 186 10.95 -6.21 -16.33
C ALA A 186 10.20 -5.91 -17.64
N ASP A 187 10.32 -6.77 -18.65
CA ASP A 187 9.81 -6.49 -20.00
C ASP A 187 8.30 -6.13 -20.00
N ASP A 188 7.48 -6.90 -19.27
CA ASP A 188 6.03 -6.69 -19.17
C ASP A 188 5.60 -6.15 -17.78
N GLY A 189 6.50 -5.45 -17.06
CA GLY A 189 6.17 -4.84 -15.77
C GLY A 189 7.36 -4.65 -14.85
N TYR A 190 7.30 -5.21 -13.64
CA TYR A 190 8.35 -5.04 -12.63
C TYR A 190 8.44 -6.22 -11.69
N PHE A 191 9.62 -6.42 -11.11
CA PHE A 191 9.83 -7.31 -9.97
C PHE A 191 10.07 -6.51 -8.69
N ARG A 192 9.51 -7.00 -7.58
CA ARG A 192 9.95 -6.55 -6.25
C ARG A 192 11.32 -7.13 -5.94
N ARG A 193 12.12 -6.39 -5.18
CA ARG A 193 13.40 -6.84 -4.60
C ARG A 193 13.26 -7.41 -3.19
N THR A 194 12.02 -7.63 -2.77
CA THR A 194 11.65 -8.16 -1.46
C THR A 194 10.51 -9.16 -1.64
N CYS A 195 10.37 -10.11 -0.71
CA CYS A 195 9.24 -11.03 -0.68
C CYS A 195 8.09 -10.40 0.13
N CYS A 196 6.85 -10.42 -0.37
CA CYS A 196 5.68 -9.94 0.39
C CYS A 196 5.07 -11.04 1.28
N LEU A 197 5.70 -12.23 1.29
CA LEU A 197 5.27 -13.44 2.00
C LEU A 197 3.99 -14.08 1.47
N TRP A 198 3.43 -13.61 0.35
CA TRP A 198 2.28 -14.25 -0.29
C TRP A 198 2.55 -15.73 -0.61
N ILE A 199 3.70 -16.03 -1.21
CA ILE A 199 4.07 -17.40 -1.63
C ILE A 199 4.23 -18.41 -0.50
N THR A 200 4.16 -17.97 0.75
CA THR A 200 4.22 -18.87 1.91
C THR A 200 2.83 -19.31 2.39
N LEU A 201 1.77 -18.83 1.76
CA LEU A 201 0.40 -19.29 2.01
C LEU A 201 0.18 -20.68 1.38
N PRO A 202 -0.74 -21.49 1.91
CA PRO A 202 -1.14 -22.74 1.28
C PRO A 202 -1.83 -22.48 -0.05
N ASP A 203 -1.57 -23.34 -1.04
CA ASP A 203 -2.31 -23.41 -2.31
C ASP A 203 -2.35 -22.10 -3.13
N VAL A 204 -1.31 -21.27 -3.03
CA VAL A 204 -1.18 -20.05 -3.85
C VAL A 204 0.03 -20.10 -4.78
N GLU A 205 -0.10 -19.42 -5.90
CA GLU A 205 1.00 -19.18 -6.84
C GLU A 205 1.70 -17.84 -6.59
N ALA A 206 2.94 -17.74 -7.05
CA ALA A 206 3.66 -16.48 -7.05
C ALA A 206 2.99 -15.45 -7.99
N CYS A 207 2.83 -14.21 -7.52
CA CYS A 207 2.34 -13.12 -8.35
C CYS A 207 3.37 -12.71 -9.42
N GLY A 208 2.93 -12.08 -10.51
CA GLY A 208 3.82 -11.67 -11.61
C GLY A 208 4.96 -10.74 -11.19
N SER A 209 4.78 -9.97 -10.10
CA SER A 209 5.80 -9.10 -9.52
C SER A 209 6.71 -9.76 -8.47
N CYS A 210 6.54 -11.07 -8.22
CA CYS A 210 7.17 -11.75 -7.09
C CYS A 210 8.68 -11.88 -7.27
N CYS A 211 9.44 -11.56 -6.22
CA CYS A 211 10.91 -11.55 -6.25
C CYS A 211 11.55 -12.92 -6.52
N VAL A 212 10.80 -14.01 -6.31
CA VAL A 212 11.28 -15.39 -6.53
C VAL A 212 11.22 -15.80 -8.00
N LEU A 213 10.38 -15.13 -8.80
CA LEU A 213 10.28 -15.35 -10.24
C LEU A 213 11.29 -14.52 -11.03
N ARG A 214 11.98 -13.60 -10.36
CA ARG A 214 12.97 -12.72 -10.98
C ARG A 214 14.08 -13.55 -11.64
N PRO A 215 14.37 -13.32 -12.92
CA PRO A 215 15.53 -13.93 -13.57
C PRO A 215 16.80 -13.62 -12.78
N GLN A 216 17.54 -14.66 -12.39
CA GLN A 216 18.86 -14.44 -11.82
C GLN A 216 19.72 -13.79 -12.91
N ARG A 217 20.22 -12.58 -12.67
CA ARG A 217 21.25 -12.00 -13.52
C ARG A 217 22.39 -13.01 -13.57
N GLN A 218 22.61 -13.64 -14.72
CA GLN A 218 23.84 -14.37 -14.96
C GLN A 218 24.97 -13.38 -14.64
N ALA A 219 25.85 -13.76 -13.71
CA ALA A 219 27.04 -12.97 -13.45
C ALA A 219 27.73 -12.76 -14.81
N ARG A 220 27.89 -11.51 -15.24
CA ARG A 220 28.73 -11.21 -16.41
C ARG A 220 30.10 -11.85 -16.11
N PRO A 221 30.64 -12.68 -17.02
CA PRO A 221 31.97 -13.23 -16.86
C PRO A 221 33.03 -12.12 -16.73
#